data_AF-A0A934SUZ6-F1
#
_entry.id   AF-A0A934SUZ6-F1
#
_cell.length_a   1.000
_cell.length_b   1.000
_cell.length_c   1.000
_cell.angle_alpha   90.00
_cell.angle_beta   90.00
_cell.angle_gamma   90.00
#
_symmetry.space_group_name_H-M   'P 1'
#
loop_
_entity.id
_entity.type
_entity.pdbx_description
1 polymer ?
#
loop_
_entity_poly.entity_id
_entity_poly.type
_entity_poly.pdbx_seq_one_letter_code
_entity_poly.pdbx_strand_id
1 'polypeptide(L)'
;MKIPLPLRVSALAIAGALAAGNAAAQTFPDFVVNEGSVTGANPATFTADKITGNYNEVISFSGNTFQAALIWDAGQFVANDGRTPVNSQLGLLFNNQYRLYGIFQGTGTTTTSGSVTGFNFAPGGSLRIFLDPNSNTTFNAPSNGGSPYTTGNSGDDILLASGTPSSGQGTLDPNLPTCTGSSGGGSGINCGNFGASSNFTLTSAGSSYFTSPVPFYNVSFQSGQLNNFSPTGTQSINGSLDVIFNSGGGNTGGPVPEPGTVALLGLGILGLAAMRRSRRH
;
A
#
# COMPACT_ATOMS: atom_id res chain seq x y z
N MET A 1 -47.54 -49.34 29.50
CA MET A 1 -46.69 -50.20 30.36
C MET A 1 -46.05 -51.23 29.43
N LYS A 2 -44.74 -51.32 29.15
CA LYS A 2 -43.48 -50.77 29.66
C LYS A 2 -42.54 -50.60 28.45
N ILE A 3 -41.77 -49.52 28.43
CA ILE A 3 -40.55 -49.36 27.59
C ILE A 3 -39.38 -49.94 28.39
N PRO A 4 -38.39 -50.62 27.76
CA PRO A 4 -37.06 -50.74 28.33
C PRO A 4 -36.03 -49.92 27.53
N LEU A 5 -35.35 -49.04 28.25
CA LEU A 5 -34.04 -48.46 27.91
C LEU A 5 -32.93 -49.54 28.09
N PRO A 6 -31.73 -49.37 27.50
CA PRO A 6 -30.67 -48.73 28.28
C PRO A 6 -29.73 -47.80 27.48
N LEU A 7 -29.66 -46.56 27.96
CA LEU A 7 -28.47 -45.86 28.46
C LEU A 7 -27.11 -46.11 27.75
N ARG A 8 -26.58 -45.07 27.08
CA ARG A 8 -25.15 -44.67 27.23
C ARG A 8 -25.02 -43.15 27.13
N VAL A 9 -24.60 -42.56 28.25
CA VAL A 9 -24.09 -41.20 28.36
C VAL A 9 -22.75 -41.11 27.63
N SER A 10 -22.56 -40.09 26.81
CA SER A 10 -21.22 -39.65 26.41
C SER A 10 -21.25 -38.13 26.24
N ALA A 11 -20.77 -37.45 27.27
CA ALA A 11 -20.52 -36.02 27.25
C ALA A 11 -19.46 -35.72 26.21
N LEU A 12 -19.81 -35.01 25.14
CA LEU A 12 -18.83 -34.45 24.22
C LEU A 12 -18.48 -33.05 24.71
N ALA A 13 -17.43 -32.99 25.54
CA ALA A 13 -16.76 -31.73 25.84
C ALA A 13 -16.12 -31.20 24.56
N ILE A 14 -16.75 -30.20 23.93
CA ILE A 14 -16.12 -29.45 22.85
C ILE A 14 -15.11 -28.50 23.52
N ALA A 15 -13.90 -28.99 23.73
CA ALA A 15 -12.74 -28.14 23.98
C ALA A 15 -12.41 -27.44 22.65
N GLY A 16 -13.02 -26.28 22.43
CA GLY A 16 -12.62 -25.36 21.36
C GLY A 16 -11.23 -24.83 21.69
N ALA A 17 -10.20 -25.55 21.24
CA ALA A 17 -8.83 -25.05 21.24
C ALA A 17 -8.79 -23.83 20.31
N LEU A 18 -8.85 -22.64 20.90
CA LEU A 18 -8.37 -21.40 20.31
C LEU A 18 -6.88 -21.61 20.01
N ALA A 19 -6.58 -22.17 18.83
CA ALA A 19 -5.25 -22.12 18.28
C ALA A 19 -5.00 -20.66 17.88
N ALA A 20 -4.48 -19.88 18.82
CA ALA A 20 -3.83 -18.61 18.52
C ALA A 20 -2.65 -18.94 17.60
N GLY A 21 -2.87 -18.85 16.29
CA GLY A 21 -1.78 -18.84 15.33
C GLY A 21 -0.91 -17.64 15.66
N ASN A 22 0.38 -17.87 15.91
CA ASN A 22 1.34 -16.78 16.03
C ASN A 22 1.35 -16.02 14.69
N ALA A 23 0.77 -14.83 14.67
CA ALA A 23 0.99 -13.88 13.59
C ALA A 23 2.47 -13.51 13.62
N ALA A 24 3.23 -13.84 12.57
CA ALA A 24 4.58 -13.33 12.42
C ALA A 24 4.50 -11.79 12.37
N ALA A 25 5.34 -11.10 13.14
CA ALA A 25 5.43 -9.66 13.07
C ALA A 25 5.89 -9.26 11.66
N GLN A 26 5.12 -8.39 10.99
CA GLN A 26 5.56 -7.75 9.76
C GLN A 26 6.76 -6.88 10.10
N THR A 27 7.89 -7.05 9.40
CA THR A 27 9.11 -6.26 9.61
C THR A 27 9.34 -5.32 8.44
N PHE A 28 9.54 -4.03 8.72
CA PHE A 28 9.83 -3.02 7.70
C PHE A 28 11.29 -2.56 7.81
N PRO A 29 12.03 -2.45 6.69
CA PRO A 29 13.41 -1.97 6.75
C PRO A 29 13.51 -0.50 7.17
N ASP A 30 14.36 -0.24 8.15
CA ASP A 30 14.64 1.11 8.66
C ASP A 30 15.35 1.99 7.62
N PHE A 31 14.92 3.25 7.53
CA PHE A 31 15.62 4.32 6.84
C PHE A 31 15.78 5.56 7.75
N VAL A 32 16.79 6.37 7.48
CA VAL A 32 17.05 7.60 8.24
C VAL A 32 16.73 8.83 7.40
N VAL A 33 15.96 9.75 8.00
CA VAL A 33 15.63 11.07 7.44
C VAL A 33 16.44 12.15 8.15
N ASN A 34 16.97 13.10 7.38
CA ASN A 34 17.68 14.27 7.85
C ASN A 34 16.93 15.55 7.43
N GLU A 35 16.14 16.10 8.36
CA GLU A 35 15.39 17.34 8.16
C GLU A 35 16.30 18.58 8.13
N GLY A 36 17.54 18.48 8.61
CA GLY A 36 18.53 19.55 8.46
C GLY A 36 18.91 19.84 7.00
N SER A 37 18.54 18.96 6.07
CA SER A 37 18.67 19.20 4.62
C SER A 37 17.51 20.00 4.02
N VAL A 38 16.42 20.22 4.78
CA VAL A 38 15.24 20.95 4.32
C VAL A 38 15.39 22.42 4.72
N THR A 39 15.34 23.32 3.73
CA THR A 39 15.46 24.76 4.00
C THR A 39 14.28 25.24 4.84
N GLY A 40 14.55 25.97 5.93
CA GLY A 40 13.51 26.50 6.82
C GLY A 40 13.02 25.52 7.89
N ALA A 41 13.34 24.23 7.78
CA ALA A 41 13.06 23.25 8.83
C ALA A 41 14.11 23.36 9.96
N ASN A 42 13.71 23.02 11.18
CA ASN A 42 14.66 22.82 12.28
C ASN A 42 15.49 21.55 12.02
N PRO A 43 16.81 21.56 12.24
CA PRO A 43 17.61 20.36 12.05
C PRO A 43 17.17 19.22 13.00
N ALA A 44 16.77 18.10 12.41
CA ALA A 44 16.46 16.87 13.12
C ALA A 44 16.84 15.67 12.26
N THR A 45 17.23 14.57 12.93
CA THR A 45 17.49 13.29 12.28
C THR A 45 16.74 12.20 13.04
N PHE A 46 16.06 11.32 12.32
CA PHE A 46 15.30 10.23 12.93
C PHE A 46 15.26 9.01 12.02
N THR A 47 14.98 7.86 12.63
CA THR A 47 14.73 6.60 11.92
C THR A 47 13.23 6.39 11.75
N ALA A 48 12.82 5.95 10.57
CA ALA A 48 11.48 5.50 10.24
C ALA A 48 11.57 4.26 9.37
N ASP A 49 10.48 3.52 9.23
CA ASP A 49 10.41 2.32 8.40
C ASP A 49 9.25 2.36 7.40
N LYS A 50 8.34 3.32 7.58
CA LYS A 50 7.18 3.54 6.72
C LYS A 50 6.82 5.02 6.64
N ILE A 51 6.26 5.42 5.50
CA ILE A 51 5.61 6.71 5.32
C ILE A 51 4.14 6.45 4.99
N THR A 52 3.22 6.98 5.79
CA THR A 52 1.78 6.90 5.49
C THR A 52 1.35 8.17 4.76
N GLY A 53 0.32 8.05 3.93
CA GLY A 53 -0.21 9.20 3.20
C GLY A 53 -1.57 8.94 2.55
N ASN A 54 -2.08 9.97 1.91
CA ASN A 54 -3.27 9.90 1.07
C ASN A 54 -2.89 10.09 -0.39
N TYR A 55 -3.77 9.64 -1.29
CA TYR A 55 -3.58 9.89 -2.71
C TYR A 55 -4.86 10.38 -3.37
N ASN A 56 -4.69 11.12 -4.46
CA ASN A 56 -5.73 11.43 -5.44
C ASN A 56 -5.27 10.92 -6.80
N GLU A 57 -6.15 10.24 -7.51
CA GLU A 57 -5.84 9.58 -8.77
C GLU A 57 -6.91 9.88 -9.81
N VAL A 58 -6.45 10.16 -11.03
CA VAL A 58 -7.27 10.13 -12.23
C VAL A 58 -6.93 8.85 -12.99
N ILE A 59 -7.92 7.97 -13.13
CA ILE A 59 -7.78 6.70 -13.84
C ILE A 59 -8.74 6.64 -15.02
N SER A 60 -8.24 6.24 -16.19
CA SER A 60 -9.02 6.16 -17.43
C SER A 60 -8.99 4.74 -17.98
N PHE A 61 -10.16 4.16 -18.18
CA PHE A 61 -10.38 2.81 -18.67
C PHE A 61 -10.72 2.80 -20.16
N SER A 62 -10.09 1.89 -20.91
CA SER A 62 -10.39 1.64 -22.33
C SER A 62 -10.35 0.13 -22.59
N GLY A 63 -11.53 -0.49 -22.66
CA GLY A 63 -11.66 -1.95 -22.69
C GLY A 63 -11.03 -2.57 -21.44
N ASN A 64 -10.10 -3.50 -21.64
CA ASN A 64 -9.40 -4.19 -20.56
C ASN A 64 -8.06 -3.52 -20.17
N THR A 65 -7.90 -2.24 -20.50
CA THR A 65 -6.70 -1.46 -20.20
C THR A 65 -7.04 -0.23 -19.38
N PHE A 66 -6.07 0.25 -18.60
CA PHE A 66 -6.19 1.49 -17.87
C PHE A 66 -4.91 2.32 -17.96
N GLN A 67 -5.07 3.63 -17.80
CA GLN A 67 -4.01 4.60 -17.58
C GLN A 67 -4.31 5.34 -16.28
N ALA A 68 -3.30 5.54 -15.45
CA ALA A 68 -3.43 6.14 -14.13
C ALA A 68 -2.42 7.27 -13.95
N ALA A 69 -2.91 8.38 -13.41
CA ALA A 69 -2.10 9.50 -12.94
C ALA A 69 -2.47 9.78 -11.49
N LEU A 70 -1.49 9.80 -10.60
CA LEU A 70 -1.71 9.87 -9.16
C LEU A 70 -0.79 10.90 -8.51
N ILE A 71 -1.35 11.63 -7.55
CA ILE A 71 -0.58 12.38 -6.55
C ILE A 71 -0.70 11.65 -5.23
N TRP A 72 0.44 11.34 -4.64
CA TRP A 72 0.54 10.88 -3.26
C TRP A 72 1.06 12.03 -2.40
N ASP A 73 0.45 12.22 -1.23
CA ASP A 73 0.83 13.23 -0.25
C ASP A 73 1.18 12.53 1.05
N ALA A 74 2.42 12.69 1.50
CA ALA A 74 2.90 12.05 2.70
C ALA A 74 2.35 12.77 3.94
N GLY A 75 1.76 12.00 4.85
CA GLY A 75 1.18 12.53 6.09
C GLY A 75 2.06 12.31 7.32
N GLN A 76 2.72 11.16 7.45
CA GLN A 76 3.42 10.80 8.69
C GLN A 76 4.53 9.77 8.45
N PHE A 77 5.70 10.03 9.02
CA PHE A 77 6.73 8.99 9.22
C PHE A 77 6.35 8.09 10.39
N VAL A 78 6.55 6.78 10.24
CA VAL A 78 6.25 5.77 11.25
C VAL A 78 7.47 4.87 11.44
N ALA A 79 7.74 4.49 12.68
CA ALA A 79 8.81 3.61 13.10
C ALA A 79 8.28 2.39 13.88
N ASN A 80 9.18 1.50 14.28
CA ASN A 80 8.91 0.27 15.03
C ASN A 80 7.92 -0.65 14.30
N ASP A 81 8.24 -0.97 13.06
CA ASP A 81 7.44 -1.77 12.13
C ASP A 81 6.04 -1.16 11.92
N GLY A 82 6.00 0.14 11.64
CA GLY A 82 4.77 0.86 11.34
C GLY A 82 3.83 1.06 12.55
N ARG A 83 4.36 1.02 13.78
CA ARG A 83 3.55 1.15 15.02
C ARG A 83 3.61 2.50 15.69
N THR A 84 4.71 3.23 15.57
CA THR A 84 4.97 4.45 16.34
C THR A 84 5.12 5.64 15.41
N PRO A 85 4.21 6.63 15.44
CA PRO A 85 4.41 7.89 14.73
C PRO A 85 5.70 8.56 15.16
N VAL A 86 6.49 9.04 14.19
CA VAL A 86 7.73 9.77 14.44
C VAL A 86 7.44 11.27 14.46
N ASN A 87 7.88 11.96 15.51
CA ASN A 87 7.78 13.41 15.54
C ASN A 87 8.71 14.00 14.47
N SER A 88 8.14 14.73 13.52
CA SER A 88 8.83 15.27 12.35
C SER A 88 8.16 16.58 11.92
N GLN A 89 8.79 17.28 10.98
CA GLN A 89 8.26 18.51 10.40
C GLN A 89 7.51 18.27 9.08
N LEU A 90 7.22 17.01 8.74
CA LEU A 90 6.32 16.68 7.64
C LEU A 90 4.89 17.13 7.99
N GLY A 91 4.28 17.95 7.14
CA GLY A 91 2.88 18.39 7.30
C GLY A 91 2.61 19.81 6.84
N LEU A 92 1.42 20.34 7.15
CA LEU A 92 0.91 21.64 6.67
C LEU A 92 0.27 22.50 7.78
N LEU A 93 0.35 22.09 9.04
CA LEU A 93 -0.40 22.65 10.16
C LEU A 93 0.37 23.72 10.95
N PHE A 94 1.70 23.69 10.93
CA PHE A 94 2.56 24.55 11.74
C PHE A 94 3.63 25.24 10.92
N ASN A 95 4.21 26.29 11.49
CA ASN A 95 5.37 26.96 10.91
C ASN A 95 6.57 26.00 10.86
N ASN A 96 7.41 26.16 9.83
CA ASN A 96 8.60 25.33 9.56
C ASN A 96 8.31 23.86 9.19
N GLN A 97 7.06 23.57 8.78
CA GLN A 97 6.74 22.28 8.17
C GLN A 97 6.98 22.29 6.66
N TYR A 98 7.37 21.13 6.15
CA TYR A 98 7.54 20.88 4.73
C TYR A 98 6.56 19.79 4.29
N ARG A 99 6.37 19.71 2.99
CA ARG A 99 5.57 18.66 2.36
C ARG A 99 6.46 17.71 1.58
N LEU A 100 6.08 16.43 1.59
CA LEU A 100 6.69 15.40 0.77
C LEU A 100 5.56 14.79 -0.07
N TYR A 101 5.72 14.81 -1.39
CA TYR A 101 4.67 14.30 -2.28
C TYR A 101 5.26 13.54 -3.47
N GLY A 102 4.47 12.64 -4.05
CA GLY A 102 4.81 11.84 -5.21
C GLY A 102 3.91 12.14 -6.39
N ILE A 103 4.50 12.27 -7.59
CA ILE A 103 3.77 12.26 -8.85
C ILE A 103 4.02 10.92 -9.54
N PHE A 104 2.96 10.17 -9.76
CA PHE A 104 2.98 8.86 -10.38
C PHE A 104 2.19 8.86 -11.69
N GLN A 105 2.71 8.13 -12.68
CA GLN A 105 1.99 7.77 -13.89
C GLN A 105 2.27 6.30 -14.22
N GLY A 106 1.22 5.57 -14.56
CA GLY A 106 1.32 4.16 -14.91
C GLY A 106 0.21 3.71 -15.85
N THR A 107 0.36 2.50 -16.37
CA THR A 107 -0.65 1.85 -17.21
C THR A 107 -0.79 0.40 -16.79
N GLY A 108 -1.87 -0.25 -17.21
CA GLY A 108 -2.05 -1.66 -16.94
C GLY A 108 -3.27 -2.25 -17.61
N THR A 109 -3.62 -3.45 -17.17
CA THR A 109 -4.78 -4.19 -17.64
C THR A 109 -5.74 -4.48 -16.50
N THR A 110 -7.03 -4.51 -16.81
CA THR A 110 -8.06 -4.99 -15.91
C THR A 110 -8.47 -6.42 -16.25
N THR A 111 -8.87 -7.16 -15.22
CA THR A 111 -9.62 -8.42 -15.36
C THR A 111 -10.89 -8.30 -14.55
N THR A 112 -11.97 -8.94 -14.99
CA THR A 112 -13.25 -8.89 -14.26
C THR A 112 -13.77 -10.31 -14.07
N SER A 113 -14.12 -10.63 -12.83
CA SER A 113 -14.78 -11.89 -12.46
C SER A 113 -16.01 -11.58 -11.62
N GLY A 114 -17.19 -11.73 -12.21
CA GLY A 114 -18.42 -11.19 -11.63
C GLY A 114 -18.35 -9.66 -11.52
N SER A 115 -18.55 -9.12 -10.32
CA SER A 115 -18.42 -7.68 -10.04
C SER A 115 -17.04 -7.28 -9.49
N VAL A 116 -16.14 -8.25 -9.27
CA VAL A 116 -14.79 -7.98 -8.76
C VAL A 116 -13.88 -7.65 -9.93
N THR A 117 -13.16 -6.54 -9.82
CA THR A 117 -12.19 -6.09 -10.82
C THR A 117 -10.78 -6.23 -10.29
N GLY A 118 -9.95 -7.00 -10.98
CA GLY A 118 -8.51 -7.07 -10.77
C GLY A 118 -7.79 -6.03 -11.63
N PHE A 119 -6.73 -5.44 -11.08
CA PHE A 119 -5.83 -4.53 -11.77
C PHE A 119 -4.44 -5.15 -11.82
N ASN A 120 -3.79 -5.09 -12.98
CA ASN A 120 -2.42 -5.53 -13.18
C ASN A 120 -1.63 -4.39 -13.81
N PHE A 121 -0.68 -3.83 -13.08
CA PHE A 121 0.17 -2.75 -13.58
C PHE A 121 1.22 -3.30 -14.55
N ALA A 122 1.35 -2.66 -15.70
CA ALA A 122 2.43 -2.90 -16.64
C ALA A 122 3.70 -2.15 -16.20
N PRO A 123 4.90 -2.71 -16.44
CA PRO A 123 6.14 -1.97 -16.25
C PRO A 123 6.18 -0.71 -17.12
N GLY A 124 6.85 0.34 -16.63
CA GLY A 124 6.99 1.63 -17.30
C GLY A 124 6.16 2.74 -16.66
N GLY A 125 6.07 3.90 -17.31
CA GLY A 125 5.49 5.11 -16.71
C GLY A 125 6.53 5.93 -15.95
N SER A 126 6.14 6.62 -14.87
CA SER A 126 7.04 7.47 -14.09
C SER A 126 6.64 7.58 -12.63
N LEU A 127 7.63 7.62 -11.75
CA LEU A 127 7.51 8.00 -10.35
C LEU A 127 8.49 9.14 -10.08
N ARG A 128 8.04 10.21 -9.44
CA ARG A 128 8.89 11.31 -8.96
C ARG A 128 8.47 11.71 -7.56
N ILE A 129 9.41 11.79 -6.63
CA ILE A 129 9.18 12.25 -5.26
C ILE A 129 9.81 13.61 -5.06
N PHE A 130 9.04 14.55 -4.54
CA PHE A 130 9.43 15.93 -4.32
C PHE A 130 9.29 16.30 -2.85
N LEU A 131 10.21 17.15 -2.42
CA LEU A 131 10.18 17.88 -1.16
C LEU A 131 9.81 19.33 -1.47
N ASP A 132 8.81 19.85 -0.79
CA ASP A 132 8.36 21.24 -0.87
C ASP A 132 8.62 21.91 0.49
N PRO A 133 9.71 22.69 0.63
CA PRO A 133 10.06 23.34 1.88
C PRO A 133 9.05 24.40 2.35
N ASN A 134 8.29 25.01 1.43
CA ASN A 134 7.33 26.07 1.73
C ASN A 134 5.89 25.56 1.87
N SER A 135 5.65 24.28 1.59
CA SER A 135 4.36 23.62 1.74
C SER A 135 3.23 24.30 0.96
N ASN A 136 3.54 24.89 -0.20
CA ASN A 136 2.64 25.77 -0.95
C ASN A 136 2.26 25.21 -2.34
N THR A 137 2.76 24.03 -2.70
CA THR A 137 2.51 23.40 -3.99
C THR A 137 1.03 23.08 -4.17
N THR A 138 0.52 23.49 -5.33
CA THR A 138 -0.84 23.23 -5.78
C THR A 138 -0.84 22.17 -6.88
N PHE A 139 -1.88 21.34 -6.91
CA PHE A 139 -1.99 20.22 -7.86
C PHE A 139 -3.20 20.42 -8.75
N ASN A 140 -3.01 20.27 -10.05
CA ASN A 140 -4.07 20.28 -11.04
C ASN A 140 -4.21 18.89 -11.65
N ALA A 141 -5.40 18.30 -11.49
CA ALA A 141 -5.72 17.00 -12.03
C ALA A 141 -5.74 17.03 -13.57
N PRO A 142 -5.19 16.00 -14.23
CA PRO A 142 -5.30 15.86 -15.68
C PRO A 142 -6.73 15.51 -16.09
N SER A 143 -7.06 15.72 -17.36
CA SER A 143 -8.38 15.34 -17.91
C SER A 143 -8.57 13.82 -18.07
N ASN A 144 -7.47 13.05 -18.07
CA ASN A 144 -7.45 11.59 -18.13
C ASN A 144 -6.15 11.05 -17.50
N GLY A 145 -6.13 9.76 -17.16
CA GLY A 145 -4.97 9.12 -16.52
C GLY A 145 -3.75 8.95 -17.44
N GLY A 146 -3.87 9.27 -18.72
CA GLY A 146 -2.77 9.24 -19.69
C GLY A 146 -1.83 10.44 -19.64
N SER A 147 -2.16 11.48 -18.85
CA SER A 147 -1.30 12.64 -18.62
C SER A 147 -0.96 12.78 -17.13
N PRO A 148 0.25 13.22 -16.77
CA PRO A 148 0.59 13.42 -15.36
C PRO A 148 -0.18 14.61 -14.77
N TYR A 149 -0.32 14.63 -13.44
CA TYR A 149 -0.69 15.85 -12.73
C TYR A 149 0.32 16.96 -13.01
N THR A 150 -0.18 18.20 -13.04
CA THR A 150 0.67 19.39 -13.12
C THR A 150 0.69 20.11 -11.78
N THR A 151 1.81 20.77 -11.50
CA THR A 151 2.01 21.52 -10.26
C THR A 151 2.02 23.03 -10.53
N GLY A 152 1.51 23.80 -9.57
CA GLY A 152 1.67 25.24 -9.49
C GLY A 152 2.34 25.61 -8.17
N ASN A 153 2.99 26.78 -8.12
CA ASN A 153 3.85 27.21 -7.00
C ASN A 153 5.04 26.29 -6.70
N SER A 154 5.47 25.48 -7.67
CA SER A 154 6.49 24.44 -7.50
C SER A 154 7.94 24.89 -7.78
N GLY A 155 8.20 26.19 -7.74
CA GLY A 155 9.49 26.76 -8.16
C GLY A 155 10.65 26.42 -7.21
N ASP A 156 10.33 26.14 -5.97
CA ASP A 156 11.23 25.77 -4.88
C ASP A 156 11.19 24.28 -4.52
N ASP A 157 10.39 23.49 -5.24
CA ASP A 157 10.30 22.05 -5.01
C ASP A 157 11.59 21.34 -5.42
N ILE A 158 12.03 20.44 -4.56
CA ILE A 158 13.27 19.68 -4.70
C ILE A 158 12.93 18.25 -5.07
N LEU A 159 13.34 17.82 -6.26
CA LEU A 159 13.25 16.41 -6.66
C LEU A 159 14.19 15.56 -5.79
N LEU A 160 13.63 14.70 -4.96
CA LEU A 160 14.40 13.78 -4.10
C LEU A 160 14.69 12.45 -4.80
N ALA A 161 13.73 11.94 -5.57
CA ALA A 161 13.88 10.63 -6.20
C ALA A 161 13.08 10.52 -7.49
N SER A 162 13.54 9.62 -8.36
CA SER A 162 12.82 9.24 -9.56
C SER A 162 12.81 7.73 -9.75
N GLY A 163 11.85 7.25 -10.53
CA GLY A 163 11.64 5.83 -10.75
C GLY A 163 10.63 5.56 -11.85
N THR A 164 10.38 4.28 -12.05
CA THR A 164 9.41 3.71 -12.98
C THR A 164 8.73 2.52 -12.31
N PRO A 165 7.40 2.42 -12.43
CA PRO A 165 6.67 1.22 -12.03
C PRO A 165 7.27 -0.04 -12.64
N SER A 166 7.54 -1.05 -11.81
CA SER A 166 8.05 -2.35 -12.26
C SER A 166 6.95 -3.41 -12.34
N SER A 167 6.03 -3.39 -11.39
CA SER A 167 4.87 -4.29 -11.34
C SER A 167 3.91 -3.85 -10.26
N GLY A 168 2.68 -4.36 -10.31
CA GLY A 168 1.70 -4.13 -9.26
C GLY A 168 0.40 -4.86 -9.54
N GLN A 169 -0.35 -5.13 -8.49
CA GLN A 169 -1.66 -5.75 -8.57
C GLN A 169 -2.62 -5.03 -7.63
N GLY A 170 -3.90 -5.05 -7.98
CA GLY A 170 -4.95 -4.55 -7.11
C GLY A 170 -6.24 -5.30 -7.34
N THR A 171 -7.17 -5.16 -6.41
CA THR A 171 -8.52 -5.71 -6.51
C THR A 171 -9.50 -4.68 -5.98
N LEU A 172 -10.59 -4.45 -6.72
CA LEU A 172 -11.78 -3.73 -6.29
C LEU A 172 -12.93 -4.72 -6.19
N ASP A 173 -13.50 -4.85 -5.00
CA ASP A 173 -14.71 -5.62 -4.73
C ASP A 173 -15.83 -4.70 -4.22
N PRO A 174 -16.75 -4.28 -5.11
CA PRO A 174 -17.85 -3.41 -4.73
C PRO A 174 -18.91 -4.11 -3.88
N ASN A 175 -18.85 -5.44 -3.70
CA ASN A 175 -19.82 -6.18 -2.88
C ASN A 175 -19.44 -6.24 -1.40
N LEU A 176 -18.25 -5.77 -1.02
CA LEU A 176 -17.86 -5.74 0.38
C LEU A 176 -18.89 -4.92 1.19
N PRO A 177 -19.22 -5.33 2.43
CA PRO A 177 -20.18 -4.59 3.25
C PRO A 177 -19.81 -3.12 3.46
N THR A 178 -18.50 -2.83 3.50
CA THR A 178 -17.92 -1.48 3.60
C THR A 178 -18.13 -0.62 2.36
N CYS A 179 -18.62 -1.20 1.26
CA CYS A 179 -18.74 -0.60 -0.06
C CYS A 179 -20.17 -0.34 -0.50
N THR A 180 -21.11 -0.58 0.41
CA THR A 180 -22.55 -0.50 0.12
C THR A 180 -22.97 0.93 -0.22
N GLY A 181 -23.17 1.12 -1.53
CA GLY A 181 -23.75 2.27 -2.19
C GLY A 181 -24.06 1.80 -3.62
N SER A 182 -25.32 1.88 -4.02
CA SER A 182 -25.87 1.22 -5.20
C SER A 182 -25.00 1.40 -6.45
N SER A 183 -24.64 0.28 -7.09
CA SER A 183 -24.34 0.22 -8.53
C SER A 183 -23.30 1.24 -9.04
N GLY A 184 -22.03 1.06 -8.68
CA GLY A 184 -20.92 1.70 -9.40
C GLY A 184 -20.51 3.11 -8.96
N GLY A 185 -20.83 3.52 -7.73
CA GLY A 185 -20.38 4.81 -7.21
C GLY A 185 -20.74 5.04 -5.74
N GLY A 186 -20.33 4.12 -4.86
CA GLY A 186 -20.63 4.20 -3.42
C GLY A 186 -19.60 5.00 -2.60
N SER A 187 -20.04 5.59 -1.48
CA SER A 187 -19.21 6.34 -0.51
C SER A 187 -18.37 5.44 0.42
N GLY A 188 -18.02 4.24 -0.02
CA GLY A 188 -17.38 3.22 0.80
C GLY A 188 -15.87 3.35 0.84
N ILE A 189 -15.29 3.19 2.03
CA ILE A 189 -13.84 3.03 2.23
C ILE A 189 -13.48 1.56 2.27
N ASN A 190 -12.23 1.23 1.94
CA ASN A 190 -11.72 -0.15 1.97
C ASN A 190 -12.56 -1.09 1.08
N CYS A 191 -12.74 -0.68 -0.17
CA CYS A 191 -13.43 -1.44 -1.22
C CYS A 191 -12.53 -2.24 -2.11
N GLY A 192 -11.24 -2.12 -1.85
CA GLY A 192 -10.22 -2.80 -2.57
C GLY A 192 -8.88 -2.48 -1.97
N ASN A 193 -7.87 -3.14 -2.48
CA ASN A 193 -6.49 -2.87 -2.16
C ASN A 193 -5.65 -2.89 -3.43
N PHE A 194 -4.47 -2.30 -3.32
CA PHE A 194 -3.44 -2.44 -4.33
C PHE A 194 -2.07 -2.51 -3.68
N GLY A 195 -1.14 -3.11 -4.41
CA GLY A 195 0.27 -3.15 -4.12
C GLY A 195 1.05 -2.94 -5.41
N ALA A 196 1.98 -2.01 -5.41
CA ALA A 196 2.88 -1.75 -6.53
C ALA A 196 4.32 -1.69 -6.05
N SER A 197 5.22 -1.94 -6.98
CA SER A 197 6.66 -1.75 -6.82
C SER A 197 7.16 -0.84 -7.93
N SER A 198 8.10 0.03 -7.57
CA SER A 198 8.81 0.87 -8.52
C SER A 198 10.30 0.85 -8.17
N ASN A 199 11.17 0.96 -9.17
CA ASN A 199 12.54 1.34 -8.84
C ASN A 199 12.54 2.75 -8.23
N PHE A 200 13.55 3.00 -7.41
CA PHE A 200 13.68 4.23 -6.65
C PHE A 200 15.13 4.67 -6.69
N THR A 201 15.40 5.81 -7.30
CA THR A 201 16.74 6.34 -7.47
C THR A 201 16.80 7.74 -6.90
N LEU A 202 17.54 7.90 -5.81
CA LEU A 202 17.75 9.19 -5.18
C LEU A 202 18.55 10.14 -6.08
N THR A 203 18.19 11.41 -6.04
CA THR A 203 19.05 12.51 -6.51
C THR A 203 20.10 12.85 -5.45
N SER A 204 21.00 13.79 -5.72
CA SER A 204 21.94 14.30 -4.71
C SER A 204 21.24 14.92 -3.49
N ALA A 205 20.15 15.66 -3.73
CA ALA A 205 19.30 16.20 -2.67
C ALA A 205 18.59 15.06 -1.93
N GLY A 206 18.09 14.06 -2.66
CA GLY A 206 17.53 12.83 -2.11
C GLY A 206 18.46 12.13 -1.13
N SER A 207 19.73 11.96 -1.47
CA SER A 207 20.74 11.35 -0.60
C SER A 207 21.13 12.21 0.61
N SER A 208 20.87 13.52 0.56
CA SER A 208 21.06 14.42 1.70
C SER A 208 19.89 14.37 2.69
N TYR A 209 18.70 14.04 2.18
CA TYR A 209 17.47 13.88 2.96
C TYR A 209 17.31 12.46 3.50
N PHE A 210 17.44 11.43 2.65
CA PHE A 210 17.47 10.02 3.03
C PHE A 210 18.91 9.54 3.14
N THR A 211 19.42 9.44 4.37
CA THR A 211 20.86 9.32 4.64
C THR A 211 21.33 7.92 5.00
N SER A 212 20.43 7.00 5.32
CA SER A 212 20.75 5.61 5.62
C SER A 212 19.60 4.68 5.21
N PRO A 213 19.90 3.45 4.72
CA PRO A 213 21.24 2.89 4.49
C PRO A 213 21.99 3.55 3.33
N VAL A 214 23.30 3.26 3.21
CA VAL A 214 24.15 3.69 2.08
C VAL A 214 24.79 2.45 1.42
N PRO A 215 24.49 2.14 0.14
CA PRO A 215 23.53 2.82 -0.73
C PRO A 215 22.10 2.72 -0.19
N PHE A 216 21.29 3.74 -0.48
CA PHE A 216 19.87 3.72 -0.11
C PHE A 216 19.12 2.63 -0.87
N TYR A 217 17.99 2.24 -0.31
CA TYR A 217 17.05 1.33 -0.94
C TYR A 217 16.68 1.78 -2.36
N ASN A 218 16.68 0.84 -3.30
CA ASN A 218 16.46 1.10 -4.72
C ASN A 218 15.10 0.63 -5.22
N VAL A 219 14.25 0.11 -4.33
CA VAL A 219 12.87 -0.27 -4.60
C VAL A 219 11.97 0.41 -3.58
N SER A 220 10.89 1.01 -4.06
CA SER A 220 9.79 1.51 -3.24
C SER A 220 8.59 0.61 -3.46
N PHE A 221 8.01 0.12 -2.36
CA PHE A 221 6.74 -0.59 -2.36
C PHE A 221 5.64 0.35 -1.90
N GLN A 222 4.57 0.42 -2.67
CA GLN A 222 3.38 1.20 -2.36
C GLN A 222 2.24 0.22 -2.12
N SER A 223 1.52 0.36 -1.03
CA SER A 223 0.28 -0.38 -0.83
C SER A 223 -0.80 0.54 -0.28
N GLY A 224 -2.04 0.27 -0.67
CA GLY A 224 -3.12 1.18 -0.33
C GLY A 224 -4.48 0.56 -0.43
N GLN A 225 -5.46 1.35 -0.05
CA GLN A 225 -6.87 1.02 -0.14
C GLN A 225 -7.52 1.81 -1.28
N LEU A 226 -8.48 1.16 -1.92
CA LEU A 226 -9.36 1.79 -2.89
C LEU A 226 -10.67 2.14 -2.20
N ASN A 227 -11.17 3.35 -2.44
CA ASN A 227 -12.59 3.65 -2.23
C ASN A 227 -13.42 3.02 -3.37
N ASN A 228 -14.74 2.93 -3.21
CA ASN A 228 -15.57 2.35 -4.25
C ASN A 228 -15.66 3.26 -5.50
N PHE A 229 -15.60 2.69 -6.70
CA PHE A 229 -15.79 3.40 -7.97
C PHE A 229 -16.26 2.45 -9.09
N SER A 230 -16.75 3.00 -10.21
CA SER A 230 -17.02 2.21 -11.42
C SER A 230 -15.77 2.13 -12.30
N PRO A 231 -15.21 0.95 -12.59
CA PRO A 231 -14.00 0.79 -13.40
C PRO A 231 -14.28 0.95 -14.90
N THR A 232 -14.91 2.06 -15.28
CA THR A 232 -15.27 2.41 -16.65
C THR A 232 -15.05 3.90 -16.88
N GLY A 233 -14.79 4.31 -18.13
CA GLY A 233 -14.58 5.72 -18.47
C GLY A 233 -13.39 6.34 -17.71
N THR A 234 -13.45 7.65 -17.44
CA THR A 234 -12.47 8.33 -16.58
C THR A 234 -13.07 8.59 -15.21
N GLN A 235 -12.34 8.21 -14.17
CA GLN A 235 -12.72 8.34 -12.77
C GLN A 235 -11.70 9.20 -12.03
N SER A 236 -12.19 9.97 -11.05
CA SER A 236 -11.36 10.58 -10.02
C SER A 236 -11.57 9.80 -8.74
N ILE A 237 -10.51 9.17 -8.23
CA ILE A 237 -10.54 8.32 -7.04
C ILE A 237 -9.52 8.80 -6.02
N ASN A 238 -9.66 8.34 -4.79
CA ASN A 238 -8.75 8.64 -3.70
C ASN A 238 -8.72 7.50 -2.69
N GLY A 239 -7.78 7.59 -1.76
CA GLY A 239 -7.64 6.64 -0.66
C GLY A 239 -6.39 6.89 0.16
N SER A 240 -6.00 5.88 0.92
CA SER A 240 -4.74 5.83 1.67
C SER A 240 -3.70 5.03 0.90
N LEU A 241 -2.44 5.48 0.97
CA LEU A 241 -1.29 4.80 0.39
C LEU A 241 -0.11 4.94 1.37
N ASP A 242 0.45 3.79 1.71
CA ASP A 242 1.64 3.66 2.53
C ASP A 242 2.84 3.29 1.65
N VAL A 243 4.00 3.84 1.98
CA VAL A 243 5.27 3.61 1.29
C VAL A 243 6.28 3.00 2.24
N ILE A 244 6.92 1.92 1.79
CA ILE A 244 8.12 1.35 2.41
C ILE A 244 9.22 1.21 1.36
N PHE A 245 10.46 1.04 1.81
CA PHE A 245 11.62 0.90 0.95
C PHE A 245 12.36 -0.41 1.21
N ASN A 246 13.02 -0.96 0.18
CA ASN A 246 13.85 -2.14 0.32
C ASN A 246 15.00 -2.17 -0.71
N SER A 247 16.02 -2.98 -0.45
CA SER A 247 17.03 -3.32 -1.43
C SER A 247 16.42 -4.36 -2.38
N GLY A 248 16.43 -4.09 -3.68
CA GLY A 248 15.89 -4.94 -4.75
C GLY A 248 16.64 -6.25 -4.97
N GLY A 249 17.33 -6.76 -3.94
CA GLY A 249 17.88 -8.11 -3.89
C GLY A 249 17.02 -8.97 -2.98
N GLY A 250 16.24 -9.88 -3.56
CA GLY A 250 15.84 -11.06 -2.81
C GLY A 250 17.11 -11.69 -2.21
N ASN A 251 17.08 -12.02 -0.92
CA ASN A 251 18.13 -12.70 -0.12
C ASN A 251 18.84 -11.88 0.97
N THR A 252 18.12 -11.06 1.74
CA THR A 252 18.41 -10.93 3.19
C THR A 252 17.12 -11.00 4.03
N GLY A 253 16.54 -12.20 4.10
CA GLY A 253 15.99 -12.71 5.37
C GLY A 253 14.60 -12.30 5.86
N GLY A 254 13.72 -11.76 5.02
CA GLY A 254 12.30 -11.59 5.37
C GLY A 254 11.40 -11.80 4.16
N PRO A 255 10.32 -12.60 4.24
CA PRO A 255 9.34 -12.64 3.17
C PRO A 255 8.80 -11.22 2.96
N VAL A 256 8.74 -10.79 1.70
CA VAL A 256 7.82 -9.72 1.30
C VAL A 256 6.46 -10.08 1.92
N PRO A 257 5.84 -9.20 2.72
CA PRO A 257 4.53 -9.50 3.30
C PRO A 257 3.50 -9.67 2.18
N GLU A 258 3.35 -10.88 1.68
CA GLU A 258 2.12 -11.29 1.03
C GLU A 258 1.08 -11.38 2.14
N PRO A 259 -0.05 -10.66 2.05
CA PRO A 259 -1.07 -10.72 3.08
C PRO A 259 -1.62 -12.14 3.22
N GLY A 260 -1.12 -12.89 4.21
CA GLY A 260 -1.77 -14.04 4.87
C GLY A 260 -2.18 -15.28 4.06
N THR A 261 -2.15 -15.28 2.74
CA THR A 261 -2.79 -16.33 1.91
C THR A 261 -1.95 -17.60 1.77
N VAL A 262 -0.62 -17.50 1.71
CA VAL A 262 0.25 -18.68 1.46
C VAL A 262 0.31 -19.63 2.66
N ALA A 263 0.24 -19.13 3.89
CA ALA A 263 0.23 -19.98 5.09
C ALA A 263 -1.08 -20.77 5.27
N LEU A 264 -2.21 -20.18 4.88
CA LEU A 264 -3.53 -20.83 4.92
C LEU A 264 -3.66 -21.98 3.91
N LEU A 265 -3.06 -21.83 2.72
CA LEU A 265 -3.06 -22.89 1.70
C LEU A 265 -2.19 -24.09 2.09
N GLY A 266 -1.03 -23.85 2.70
CA GLY A 266 -0.10 -24.90 3.14
C GLY A 266 -0.66 -25.79 4.25
N LEU A 267 -1.40 -25.22 5.21
CA LEU A 267 -2.00 -25.97 6.32
C LEU A 267 -3.32 -26.67 5.94
N GLY A 268 -4.07 -26.13 4.97
CA GLY A 268 -5.27 -26.79 4.44
C GLY A 268 -4.95 -28.15 3.77
N ILE A 269 -3.82 -28.23 3.06
CA ILE A 269 -3.40 -29.46 2.38
C ILE A 269 -2.79 -30.48 3.36
N LEU A 270 -2.03 -30.03 4.36
CA LEU A 270 -1.49 -30.91 5.42
C LEU A 270 -2.58 -31.48 6.33
N GLY A 271 -3.62 -30.68 6.64
CA GLY A 271 -4.81 -31.15 7.38
C GLY A 271 -5.60 -32.22 6.62
N LEU A 272 -5.76 -32.06 5.30
CA LEU A 272 -6.39 -33.08 4.44
C LEU A 272 -5.53 -34.35 4.29
N ALA A 273 -4.20 -34.20 4.23
CA ALA A 273 -3.28 -35.34 4.15
C ALA A 273 -3.27 -36.17 5.44
N ALA A 274 -3.33 -35.52 6.61
CA ALA A 274 -3.44 -36.19 7.90
C ALA A 274 -4.80 -36.89 8.10
N MET A 275 -5.91 -36.29 7.63
CA MET A 275 -7.24 -36.91 7.67
C MET A 275 -7.38 -38.13 6.75
N ARG A 276 -6.61 -38.21 5.65
CA ARG A 276 -6.62 -39.39 4.77
C ARG A 276 -5.88 -40.59 5.38
N ARG A 277 -4.97 -40.37 6.33
CA ARG A 277 -4.21 -41.43 7.00
C ARG A 277 -4.96 -42.06 8.18
N SER A 278 -5.86 -41.32 8.83
CA SER A 278 -6.69 -41.86 9.93
C SER A 278 -7.90 -42.70 9.47
N ARG A 279 -8.12 -42.86 8.16
CA ARG A 279 -9.16 -43.73 7.58
C ARG A 279 -8.63 -45.05 7.01
N ARG A 280 -7.37 -45.39 7.28
CA ARG A 280 -6.79 -46.71 6.97
C ARG A 280 -6.11 -47.30 8.21
N HIS A 281 -6.91 -47.58 9.23
CA HIS A 281 -6.65 -48.58 10.26
C HIS A 281 -7.98 -49.02 10.85
#